data_AF-C7IZW8-F1
#
_entry.id   AF-C7IZW8-F1
#
_cell.length_a   1.000
_cell.length_b   1.000
_cell.length_c   1.000
_cell.angle_alpha   90.00
_cell.angle_beta   90.00
_cell.angle_gamma   90.00
#
_symmetry.space_group_name_H-M   'P 1'
#
loop_
_entity.id
_entity.type
_entity.pdbx_description
1 polymer ?
#
loop_
_entity_poly.entity_id
_entity_poly.type
_entity_poly.pdbx_seq_one_letter_code
_entity_poly.pdbx_strand_id
1 'polypeptide(L)'
;MASHLRSPLVLLLLLALHRLCAPWLVVADDGASVARSAFSMDGDVAWVVQVSDLHISAYHPDRADDLASILGPALRAIRPHLLLVTGDITDAKNRRKTTSRQDEREWITYKKAIDAIVGIGGIDKSRIFDIRGNHDTYGVPYRGGKLDFFSTYSVNSQLDRLSTISSILLQVL
;
A
#
# COMPACT_ATOMS: atom_id res chain seq x y z
N MET A 1 -63.00 -33.02 -10.86
CA MET A 1 -61.71 -33.12 -10.15
C MET A 1 -60.85 -31.96 -10.58
N ALA A 2 -60.65 -30.97 -9.72
CA ALA A 2 -59.84 -29.78 -10.02
C ALA A 2 -58.35 -30.16 -10.05
N SER A 3 -57.78 -30.33 -11.24
CA SER A 3 -56.34 -30.59 -11.38
C SER A 3 -55.58 -29.26 -11.25
N HIS A 4 -54.93 -29.09 -10.10
CA HIS A 4 -54.04 -27.98 -9.81
C HIS A 4 -52.97 -27.83 -10.90
N LEU A 5 -53.07 -26.74 -11.66
CA LEU A 5 -52.10 -26.33 -12.68
C LEU A 5 -50.79 -25.93 -12.01
N ARG A 6 -49.97 -26.91 -11.61
CA ARG A 6 -48.57 -26.71 -11.20
C ARG A 6 -47.69 -26.81 -12.44
N SER A 7 -47.81 -25.84 -13.36
CA SER A 7 -46.92 -25.80 -14.52
C SER A 7 -45.55 -25.29 -14.08
N PRO A 8 -44.46 -26.05 -14.29
CA PRO A 8 -43.10 -25.64 -13.94
C PRO A 8 -42.66 -24.35 -14.67
N LEU A 9 -43.36 -23.99 -15.75
CA LEU A 9 -43.10 -22.77 -16.52
C LEU A 9 -43.35 -21.50 -15.70
N VAL A 10 -44.36 -21.51 -14.81
CA VAL A 10 -44.67 -20.35 -13.95
C VAL A 10 -43.56 -20.12 -12.91
N LEU A 11 -43.00 -21.21 -12.36
CA LEU A 11 -41.88 -21.13 -11.42
C LEU A 11 -40.61 -20.59 -12.10
N LEU A 12 -40.33 -21.03 -13.33
CA LEU A 12 -39.22 -20.52 -14.14
C LEU A 12 -39.39 -19.04 -14.47
N LEU A 13 -40.60 -18.59 -14.79
CA LEU A 13 -40.88 -17.18 -15.05
C LEU A 13 -40.69 -16.33 -13.78
N LEU A 14 -41.14 -16.80 -12.61
CA LEU A 14 -40.95 -16.12 -11.33
C LEU A 14 -39.46 -16.03 -10.96
N LEU A 15 -38.68 -17.10 -11.19
CA LEU A 15 -37.23 -17.10 -11.01
C LEU A 15 -36.53 -16.14 -11.98
N ALA A 16 -37.00 -16.03 -13.23
CA ALA A 16 -36.48 -15.09 -14.20
C ALA A 16 -36.83 -13.63 -13.84
N LEU A 17 -38.05 -13.35 -13.36
CA LEU A 17 -38.43 -12.02 -12.87
C LEU A 17 -37.67 -11.62 -11.60
N HIS A 18 -37.38 -12.55 -10.68
CA HIS A 18 -36.52 -12.27 -9.53
C HIS A 18 -35.08 -11.92 -9.94
N ARG A 19 -34.59 -12.43 -11.08
CA ARG A 19 -33.27 -12.03 -11.61
C ARG A 19 -33.29 -10.67 -12.31
N LEU A 20 -34.44 -10.20 -12.79
CA LEU A 20 -34.61 -8.87 -13.38
C LEU A 20 -34.88 -7.78 -12.33
N CYS A 21 -35.26 -8.15 -11.11
CA CYS A 21 -35.52 -7.24 -10.00
C CYS A 21 -34.46 -7.27 -8.90
N ALA A 22 -33.26 -7.80 -9.17
CA ALA A 22 -32.13 -7.54 -8.29
C ALA A 22 -31.76 -6.06 -8.47
N PRO A 23 -31.87 -5.21 -7.42
CA PRO A 23 -31.59 -3.79 -7.55
C PRO A 23 -30.19 -3.65 -8.09
N TRP A 24 -30.04 -2.72 -9.03
CA TRP A 24 -28.75 -2.28 -9.52
C TRP A 24 -27.79 -2.28 -8.36
N LEU A 25 -26.66 -2.97 -8.54
CA LEU A 25 -25.50 -2.92 -7.68
C LEU A 25 -25.49 -1.50 -7.10
N VAL A 26 -25.88 -1.39 -5.83
CA VAL A 26 -25.50 -0.25 -5.03
C VAL A 26 -23.99 -0.35 -5.13
N VAL A 27 -23.41 0.46 -6.02
CA VAL A 27 -21.98 0.75 -5.99
C VAL A 27 -21.79 1.10 -4.54
N ALA A 28 -21.20 0.18 -3.79
CA ALA A 28 -20.80 0.47 -2.44
C ALA A 28 -19.99 1.75 -2.61
N ASP A 29 -20.56 2.85 -2.13
CA ASP A 29 -19.79 4.02 -1.79
C ASP A 29 -18.87 3.48 -0.69
N ASP A 30 -17.75 2.89 -1.12
CA ASP A 30 -16.69 2.39 -0.27
C ASP A 30 -16.12 3.66 0.36
N GLY A 31 -16.86 4.19 1.34
CA GLY A 31 -16.46 5.33 2.15
C GLY A 31 -15.04 5.05 2.56
N ALA A 32 -14.13 5.89 2.05
CA ALA A 32 -12.70 5.59 1.95
C ALA A 32 -12.25 4.81 3.20
N SER A 33 -11.91 3.53 3.03
CA SER A 33 -11.57 2.69 4.16
C SER A 33 -10.43 3.35 4.93
N VAL A 34 -10.67 3.67 6.20
CA VAL A 34 -9.67 4.28 7.08
C VAL A 34 -9.03 3.17 7.90
N ALA A 35 -7.79 2.82 7.58
CA ALA A 35 -6.97 2.00 8.46
C ALA A 35 -6.53 2.84 9.65
N ARG A 36 -6.73 2.33 10.87
CA ARG A 36 -6.27 2.97 12.10
C ARG A 36 -5.18 2.14 12.74
N SER A 37 -4.06 2.77 13.07
CA SER A 37 -2.97 2.17 13.84
C SER A 37 -2.72 3.02 15.07
N ALA A 38 -2.50 2.38 16.22
CA ALA A 38 -2.18 3.07 17.45
C ALA A 38 -0.88 2.51 18.01
N PHE A 39 0.03 3.39 18.40
CA PHE A 39 1.30 3.01 19.01
C PHE A 39 1.48 3.75 20.33
N SER A 40 1.94 3.03 21.34
CA SER A 40 2.41 3.62 22.58
C SER A 40 3.73 4.37 22.36
N MET A 41 3.93 5.38 23.19
CA MET A 41 5.18 6.10 23.35
C MET A 41 5.56 6.17 24.83
N ASP A 42 6.87 6.15 25.06
CA ASP A 42 7.44 6.39 26.38
C ASP A 42 7.70 7.90 26.51
N GLY A 43 6.80 8.60 27.22
CA GLY A 43 6.90 10.05 27.46
C GLY A 43 6.24 10.93 26.41
N ASP A 44 6.35 12.25 26.63
CA ASP A 44 5.46 13.24 26.00
C ASP A 44 5.98 13.79 24.65
N VAL A 45 7.11 13.29 24.13
CA VAL A 45 7.74 13.79 22.90
C VAL A 45 7.79 12.72 21.81
N ALA A 46 7.02 12.95 20.75
CA ALA A 46 7.00 12.11 19.56
C ALA A 46 8.05 12.55 18.53
N TRP A 47 9.05 11.71 18.28
CA TRP A 47 9.90 11.83 17.09
C TRP A 47 9.32 11.08 15.90
N VAL A 48 9.12 11.79 14.78
CA VAL A 48 8.71 11.24 13.49
C VAL A 48 9.78 11.59 12.46
N VAL A 49 10.26 10.60 11.73
CA VAL A 49 11.19 10.80 10.60
C VAL A 49 10.41 10.64 9.31
N GLN A 50 10.59 11.57 8.37
CA GLN A 50 10.05 11.48 7.02
C GLN A 50 11.20 11.45 6.01
N VAL A 51 11.12 10.51 5.08
CA VAL A 51 11.94 10.48 3.86
C VAL A 51 11.01 10.44 2.66
N SER A 52 11.41 11.07 1.56
CA SER A 52 10.57 11.32 0.38
C SER A 52 11.42 11.19 -0.88
N ASP A 53 10.79 10.97 -2.03
CA ASP A 53 11.42 11.06 -3.35
C ASP A 53 12.70 10.21 -3.45
N LEU A 54 12.62 8.97 -2.95
CA LEU A 54 13.75 8.05 -2.89
C LEU A 54 14.27 7.66 -4.29
N HIS A 55 13.35 7.59 -5.27
CA HIS A 55 13.64 7.19 -6.65
C HIS A 55 14.56 5.96 -6.74
N ILE A 56 14.21 4.89 -6.03
CA ILE A 56 14.91 3.60 -6.13
C ILE A 56 14.88 3.16 -7.60
N SER A 57 16.07 2.95 -8.17
CA SER A 57 16.26 2.83 -9.61
C SER A 57 17.02 1.57 -9.98
N ALA A 58 16.54 0.83 -10.99
CA ALA A 58 17.27 -0.32 -11.53
C ALA A 58 18.58 0.08 -12.25
N TYR A 59 18.77 1.38 -12.50
CA TYR A 59 19.94 1.95 -13.17
C TYR A 59 20.88 2.74 -12.24
N HIS A 60 20.45 3.00 -11.01
CA HIS A 60 21.22 3.65 -9.95
C HIS A 60 21.02 2.88 -8.63
N PRO A 61 21.54 1.64 -8.55
CA PRO A 61 21.37 0.79 -7.36
C PRO A 61 22.03 1.38 -6.11
N ASP A 62 23.05 2.22 -6.29
CA ASP A 62 23.73 2.99 -5.24
C ASP A 62 22.76 3.76 -4.35
N ARG A 63 21.65 4.27 -4.89
CA ARG A 63 20.64 5.00 -4.10
C ARG A 63 20.05 4.16 -2.96
N ALA A 64 19.85 2.87 -3.19
CA ALA A 64 19.28 1.97 -2.19
C ALA A 64 20.32 1.64 -1.10
N ASP A 65 21.58 1.45 -1.49
CA ASP A 65 22.69 1.20 -0.57
C ASP A 65 22.99 2.44 0.27
N ASP A 66 23.01 3.62 -0.33
CA ASP A 66 23.16 4.92 0.34
C ASP A 66 21.99 5.16 1.32
N LEU A 67 20.75 4.90 0.88
CA LEU A 67 19.58 5.00 1.75
C LEU A 67 19.74 4.12 3.00
N ALA A 68 20.13 2.85 2.85
CA ALA A 68 20.29 1.95 4.00
C ALA A 68 21.48 2.34 4.89
N SER A 69 22.61 2.72 4.29
CA SER A 69 23.83 3.09 5.02
C SER A 69 23.73 4.42 5.76
N ILE A 70 22.90 5.35 5.29
CA ILE A 70 22.66 6.65 5.93
C ILE A 70 21.49 6.58 6.90
N LEU A 71 20.32 6.11 6.44
CA LEU A 71 19.10 6.14 7.24
C LEU A 71 19.15 5.13 8.40
N GLY A 72 19.75 3.95 8.20
CA GLY A 72 19.89 2.94 9.24
C GLY A 72 20.55 3.51 10.52
N PRO A 73 21.81 3.99 10.46
CA PRO A 73 22.47 4.61 11.61
C PRO A 73 21.74 5.84 12.16
N ALA A 74 21.13 6.66 11.30
CA ALA A 74 20.36 7.82 11.73
C ALA A 74 19.13 7.41 12.58
N LEU A 75 18.37 6.40 12.16
CA LEU A 75 17.23 5.89 12.92
C LEU A 75 17.68 5.25 14.24
N ARG A 76 18.84 4.59 14.29
CA ARG A 76 19.41 4.07 15.53
C ARG A 76 19.72 5.18 16.53
N ALA A 77 20.19 6.33 16.05
CA ALA A 77 20.50 7.48 16.90
C ALA A 77 19.22 8.24 17.33
N ILE A 78 18.32 8.51 16.40
CA ILE A 78 17.09 9.28 16.64
C ILE A 78 16.07 8.47 17.46
N ARG A 79 15.98 7.15 17.22
CA ARG A 79 14.97 6.23 17.77
C ARG A 79 13.53 6.77 17.60
N PRO A 80 13.08 7.04 16.37
CA PRO A 80 11.77 7.65 16.16
C PRO A 80 10.63 6.66 16.45
N HIS A 81 9.47 7.23 16.79
CA HIS A 81 8.23 6.48 16.99
C HIS A 81 7.56 6.09 15.67
N LEU A 82 7.91 6.79 14.58
CA LEU A 82 7.34 6.60 13.26
C LEU A 82 8.37 6.93 12.17
N LEU A 83 8.41 6.12 11.12
CA LEU A 83 9.07 6.45 9.86
C LEU A 83 8.02 6.57 8.76
N LEU A 84 7.96 7.72 8.10
CA LEU A 84 7.14 7.96 6.92
C LEU A 84 8.02 7.91 5.67
N VAL A 85 7.62 7.13 4.68
CA VAL A 85 8.23 7.08 3.35
C VAL A 85 7.22 7.64 2.35
N THR A 86 7.43 8.88 1.91
CA THR A 86 6.37 9.66 1.26
C THR A 86 6.57 9.84 -0.23
N GLY A 87 6.12 8.86 -1.01
CA GLY A 87 6.01 8.98 -2.45
C GLY A 87 7.32 8.99 -3.22
N ASP A 88 7.17 8.86 -4.54
CA ASP A 88 8.22 8.67 -5.53
C ASP A 88 9.30 7.71 -5.01
N ILE A 89 8.81 6.57 -4.50
CA ILE A 89 9.63 5.53 -3.88
C ILE A 89 10.51 4.89 -4.96
N THR A 90 9.95 4.62 -6.13
CA THR A 90 10.62 4.04 -7.29
C THR A 90 10.85 5.06 -8.39
N ASP A 91 11.87 4.84 -9.22
CA ASP A 91 12.20 5.75 -10.31
C ASP A 91 11.23 5.55 -11.49
N ALA A 92 10.80 4.33 -11.80
CA ALA A 92 9.87 4.01 -12.89
C ALA A 92 10.30 4.60 -14.25
N LYS A 93 11.62 4.70 -14.45
CA LYS A 93 12.30 5.31 -15.60
C LYS A 93 13.33 4.34 -16.16
N ASN A 94 13.44 4.28 -17.48
CA ASN A 94 14.58 3.66 -18.15
C ASN A 94 15.86 4.49 -17.94
N ARG A 95 17.02 3.95 -18.32
CA ARG A 95 18.32 4.64 -18.25
C ARG A 95 18.34 6.05 -18.87
N ARG A 96 17.53 6.30 -19.90
CA ARG A 96 17.43 7.61 -20.59
C ARG A 96 16.39 8.54 -19.97
N LYS A 97 15.69 8.11 -18.91
CA LYS A 97 14.60 8.84 -18.24
C LYS A 97 13.41 9.21 -19.14
N THR A 98 13.18 8.44 -20.20
CA THR A 98 12.16 8.72 -21.23
C THR A 98 10.89 7.87 -21.14
N THR A 99 10.81 6.94 -20.18
CA THR A 99 9.65 6.04 -20.03
C THR A 99 8.87 6.34 -18.76
N SER A 100 7.69 5.75 -18.61
CA SER A 100 6.86 5.85 -17.41
C SER A 100 6.16 4.50 -17.23
N ARG A 101 6.94 3.53 -16.75
CA ARG A 101 6.48 2.16 -16.51
C ARG A 101 7.20 1.61 -15.28
N GLN A 102 6.50 0.80 -14.50
CA GLN A 102 7.09 0.12 -13.36
C GLN A 102 8.20 -0.87 -13.78
N ASP A 103 9.23 -0.98 -12.93
CA ASP A 103 10.21 -2.06 -12.96
C ASP A 103 10.17 -2.80 -11.62
N GLU A 104 9.80 -4.08 -11.64
CA GLU A 104 9.65 -4.89 -10.42
C GLU A 104 10.95 -4.97 -9.61
N ARG A 105 12.12 -4.87 -10.28
CA ARG A 105 13.42 -4.90 -9.60
C ARG A 105 13.61 -3.71 -8.66
N GLU A 106 13.02 -2.55 -8.98
CA GLU A 106 13.05 -1.36 -8.12
C GLU A 106 12.28 -1.61 -6.82
N TRP A 107 11.11 -2.24 -6.91
CA TRP A 107 10.29 -2.60 -5.75
C TRP A 107 10.91 -3.70 -4.89
N ILE A 108 11.53 -4.72 -5.51
CA ILE A 108 12.31 -5.74 -4.78
C ILE A 108 13.49 -5.08 -4.06
N THR A 109 14.15 -4.10 -4.70
CA THR A 109 15.28 -3.36 -4.14
C THR A 109 14.81 -2.49 -2.97
N TYR A 110 13.69 -1.77 -3.12
CA TYR A 110 13.08 -0.99 -2.06
C TYR A 110 12.78 -1.85 -0.82
N LYS A 111 12.12 -3.00 -1.01
CA LYS A 111 11.84 -3.93 0.10
C LYS A 111 13.11 -4.35 0.83
N LYS A 112 14.17 -4.71 0.10
CA LYS A 112 15.47 -5.08 0.69
C LYS A 112 16.12 -3.92 1.44
N ALA A 113 16.06 -2.70 0.90
CA ALA A 113 16.58 -1.50 1.55
C ALA A 113 15.84 -1.23 2.88
N ILE A 114 14.51 -1.34 2.90
CA ILE A 114 13.73 -1.23 4.15
C ILE A 114 14.09 -2.34 5.14
N ASP A 115 14.21 -3.59 4.70
CA ASP A 115 14.61 -4.70 5.59
C ASP A 115 16.00 -4.46 6.20
N ALA A 116 16.95 -3.89 5.43
CA ALA A 116 18.25 -3.47 5.93
C ALA A 116 18.15 -2.30 6.92
N ILE A 117 17.34 -1.28 6.63
CA ILE A 117 17.10 -0.14 7.52
C ILE A 117 16.49 -0.61 8.85
N VAL A 118 15.56 -1.56 8.83
CA VAL A 118 14.99 -2.18 10.05
C VAL A 118 16.10 -2.86 10.86
N GLY A 119 16.95 -3.68 10.21
CA GLY A 119 18.05 -4.37 10.89
C GLY A 119 19.11 -3.43 11.47
N ILE A 120 19.50 -2.39 10.73
CA ILE A 120 20.53 -1.44 11.14
C ILE A 120 19.98 -0.40 12.13
N GLY A 121 18.79 0.14 11.88
CA GLY A 121 18.18 1.21 12.66
C GLY A 121 17.47 0.74 13.93
N GLY A 122 17.03 -0.51 13.96
CA GLY A 122 16.29 -1.06 15.10
C GLY A 122 14.87 -0.51 15.26
N ILE A 123 14.34 0.18 14.25
CA ILE A 123 12.92 0.57 14.23
C ILE A 123 12.04 -0.66 14.00
N ASP A 124 10.92 -0.76 14.73
CA ASP A 124 9.90 -1.77 14.42
C ASP A 124 9.29 -1.49 13.04
N LYS A 125 9.29 -2.51 12.17
CA LYS A 125 8.72 -2.42 10.83
C LYS A 125 7.24 -2.03 10.85
N SER A 126 6.50 -2.38 11.90
CA SER A 126 5.10 -1.95 12.07
C SER A 126 4.94 -0.42 12.15
N ARG A 127 6.00 0.30 12.54
CA ARG A 127 6.04 1.77 12.67
C ARG A 127 6.54 2.49 11.40
N ILE A 128 6.74 1.77 10.30
CA ILE A 128 7.11 2.36 9.01
C ILE A 128 5.86 2.42 8.14
N PHE A 129 5.49 3.58 7.60
CA PHE A 129 4.35 3.73 6.69
C PHE A 129 4.82 4.35 5.38
N ASP A 130 4.45 3.75 4.27
CA ASP A 130 4.78 4.22 2.94
C ASP A 130 3.55 4.64 2.13
N ILE A 131 3.67 5.72 1.38
CA ILE A 131 2.63 6.21 0.48
C ILE A 131 3.19 6.37 -0.92
N ARG A 132 2.34 6.25 -1.93
CA ARG A 132 2.73 6.38 -3.33
C ARG A 132 2.90 7.84 -3.72
N GLY A 133 3.87 8.11 -4.58
CA GLY A 133 3.92 9.31 -5.41
C GLY A 133 3.39 9.02 -6.82
N ASN A 134 3.62 9.92 -7.76
CA ASN A 134 3.17 9.71 -9.13
C ASN A 134 4.04 8.68 -9.85
N HIS A 135 5.36 8.62 -9.59
CA HIS A 135 6.25 7.63 -10.21
C HIS A 135 5.82 6.20 -9.87
N ASP A 136 5.36 5.98 -8.64
CA ASP A 136 4.87 4.68 -8.13
C ASP A 136 3.53 4.24 -8.77
N THR A 137 2.96 5.07 -9.64
CA THR A 137 1.70 4.80 -10.37
C THR A 137 1.89 4.74 -11.88
N TYR A 138 3.09 5.01 -12.39
CA TYR A 138 3.34 5.00 -13.83
C TYR A 138 3.14 3.63 -14.46
N GLY A 139 2.24 3.55 -15.44
CA GLY A 139 1.90 2.29 -16.11
C GLY A 139 1.09 1.31 -15.25
N VAL A 140 0.53 1.76 -14.12
CA VAL A 140 -0.35 0.96 -13.25
C VAL A 140 -1.82 1.24 -13.61
N PRO A 141 -2.55 0.30 -14.25
CA PRO A 141 -3.91 0.58 -14.73
C PRO A 141 -4.95 0.72 -13.60
N TYR A 142 -4.78 -0.03 -12.51
CA TYR A 142 -5.64 0.02 -11.32
C TYR A 142 -4.88 -0.55 -10.11
N ARG A 143 -5.26 -0.10 -8.90
CA ARG A 143 -4.68 -0.58 -7.64
C ARG A 143 -5.00 -2.07 -7.42
N GLY A 144 -4.04 -2.82 -6.89
CA GLY A 144 -4.13 -4.28 -6.71
C GLY A 144 -3.94 -5.09 -8.01
N GLY A 145 -3.69 -4.44 -9.15
CA GLY A 145 -3.42 -5.11 -10.41
C GLY A 145 -2.02 -5.74 -10.48
N LYS A 146 -1.76 -6.54 -11.52
CA LYS A 146 -0.46 -7.23 -11.69
C LYS A 146 0.76 -6.32 -11.85
N LEU A 147 0.56 -5.08 -12.31
CA LEU A 147 1.61 -4.08 -12.46
C LEU A 147 1.72 -3.18 -11.22
N ASP A 148 0.87 -3.39 -10.22
CA ASP A 148 0.84 -2.63 -8.99
C ASP A 148 1.79 -3.22 -7.94
N PHE A 149 3.09 -3.01 -8.14
CA PHE A 149 4.10 -3.56 -7.26
C PHE A 149 4.14 -2.90 -5.87
N PHE A 150 3.58 -1.70 -5.68
CA PHE A 150 3.38 -1.16 -4.33
C PHE A 150 2.50 -2.12 -3.51
N SER A 151 1.39 -2.60 -4.08
CA SER A 151 0.51 -3.56 -3.40
C SER A 151 1.13 -4.95 -3.19
N THR A 152 2.35 -5.19 -3.69
CA THR A 152 3.10 -6.44 -3.49
C THR A 152 4.28 -6.27 -2.54
N TYR A 153 5.05 -5.19 -2.66
CA TYR A 153 6.36 -5.04 -2.02
C TYR A 153 6.47 -3.91 -0.99
N SER A 154 5.49 -2.99 -0.93
CA SER A 154 5.49 -1.91 0.07
C SER A 154 5.49 -2.47 1.50
N VAL A 155 5.90 -1.66 2.46
CA VAL A 155 5.74 -2.00 3.87
C VAL A 155 4.26 -2.10 4.21
N ASN A 156 3.44 -1.19 3.69
CA ASN A 156 1.99 -1.25 3.88
C ASN A 156 1.36 -2.51 3.31
N SER A 157 1.77 -3.00 2.14
CA SER A 157 1.24 -4.27 1.62
C SER A 157 1.67 -5.47 2.46
N GLN A 158 2.91 -5.47 2.96
CA GLN A 158 3.42 -6.54 3.83
C GLN A 158 2.71 -6.60 5.20
N LEU A 159 1.99 -5.55 5.58
CA LEU A 159 1.25 -5.43 6.83
C LEU A 159 -0.27 -5.27 6.60
N ASP A 160 -0.76 -5.57 5.40
CA ASP A 160 -2.17 -5.48 5.00
C ASP A 160 -2.81 -4.07 5.20
N ARG A 161 -2.00 -3.02 5.14
CA ARG A 161 -2.42 -1.60 5.27
C ARG A 161 -2.64 -0.93 3.92
N LEU A 162 -3.50 -1.52 3.09
CA LEU A 162 -3.79 -1.03 1.73
C LEU A 162 -5.01 -0.09 1.64
N SER A 163 -5.50 0.36 2.78
CA SER A 163 -6.59 1.34 2.88
C SER A 163 -6.21 2.68 2.24
N THR A 164 -7.19 3.37 1.66
CA THR A 164 -6.98 4.68 1.01
C THR A 164 -6.52 5.75 2.00
N ILE A 165 -6.98 5.66 3.25
CA ILE A 165 -6.61 6.57 4.33
C ILE A 165 -5.98 5.74 5.45
N SER A 166 -4.81 6.17 5.92
CA SER A 166 -4.20 5.65 7.15
C SER A 166 -4.19 6.73 8.22
N SER A 167 -4.74 6.42 9.39
CA SER A 167 -4.72 7.26 10.58
C SER A 167 -3.85 6.59 11.64
N ILE A 168 -2.86 7.33 12.14
CA ILE A 168 -1.86 6.83 13.06
C ILE A 168 -1.97 7.65 14.34
N LEU A 169 -2.26 6.98 15.45
CA LEU A 169 -2.29 7.56 16.79
C LEU A 169 -0.99 7.20 17.50
N LEU A 170 -0.29 8.22 17.98
CA LEU A 170 0.79 8.07 18.95
C LEU A 170 0.25 8.53 20.31
N GLN A 171 0.27 7.64 21.30
CA GLN A 171 -0.30 7.93 22.62
C GLN A 171 0.71 7.60 23.73
N VAL A 172 0.76 8.46 24.74
CA VAL A 172 1.54 8.21 25.96
C VAL A 172 0.85 7.11 26.76
N LEU A 173 1.64 6.21 27.37
CA LEU A 173 1.15 5.19 28.30
C LEU A 173 0.79 5.77 29.68
#